data_AF-A0A8T7EPC3-F1
#
_entry.id   AF-A0A8T7EPC3-F1
#
_cell.length_a   1.000
_cell.length_b   1.000
_cell.length_c   1.000
_cell.angle_alpha   90.00
_cell.angle_beta   90.00
_cell.angle_gamma   90.00
#
_symmetry.space_group_name_H-M   'P 1'
#
loop_
_entity.id
_entity.type
_entity.pdbx_description
1 polymer ?
#
loop_
_entity_poly.entity_id
_entity_poly.type
_entity_poly.pdbx_seq_one_letter_code
_entity_poly.pdbx_strand_id
1 'polypeptide(L)'
;MTSIASPDGREQVEPLMATIYARRSIRRYTDERVPREVVTALLDAAIRAPSAHNRQPWRFAVIEDDAMKRTLAAAMGERLRVDLARDGVPKRSLMLTPAGRMPA
;
A
#
# COMPACT_ATOMS: atom_id res chain seq x y z
N MET A 1 -41.77 2.65 18.07
CA MET A 1 -41.01 3.56 17.20
C MET A 1 -39.73 3.93 17.92
N THR A 2 -38.65 3.16 17.71
CA THR A 2 -37.34 3.50 18.28
C THR A 2 -36.65 4.44 17.31
N SER A 3 -36.56 5.71 17.70
CA SER A 3 -35.83 6.74 16.94
C SER A 3 -34.36 6.35 16.86
N ILE A 4 -33.88 6.05 15.65
CA ILE A 4 -32.46 5.94 15.37
C ILE A 4 -31.99 7.38 15.20
N ALA A 5 -31.55 8.01 16.30
CA ALA A 5 -30.81 9.24 16.19
C ALA A 5 -29.54 8.92 15.39
N SER A 6 -29.51 9.35 14.12
CA SER A 6 -28.32 9.25 13.29
C SER A 6 -27.24 10.10 13.98
N PRO A 7 -26.10 9.52 14.40
CA PRO A 7 -25.06 10.28 15.10
C PRO A 7 -24.66 11.49 14.24
N ASP A 8 -24.49 12.66 14.88
CA ASP A 8 -24.07 13.88 14.18
C ASP A 8 -22.80 13.54 13.37
N GLY A 9 -22.77 13.93 12.10
CA GLY A 9 -21.64 13.60 11.21
C GLY A 9 -20.30 14.06 11.77
N ARG A 10 -20.29 15.05 12.67
CA ARG A 10 -19.10 15.52 13.39
C ARG A 10 -18.51 14.48 14.36
N GLU A 11 -19.32 13.62 14.97
CA GLU A 11 -18.85 12.57 15.88
C GLU A 11 -18.02 11.51 15.14
N GLN A 12 -18.26 11.34 13.83
CA GLN A 12 -17.54 10.38 12.99
C GLN A 12 -16.27 10.95 12.34
N VAL A 13 -16.14 12.27 12.28
CA VAL A 13 -14.97 12.94 11.66
C VAL A 13 -13.71 12.69 12.49
N GLU A 14 -13.78 12.82 13.81
CA GLU A 14 -12.59 12.73 14.66
C GLU A 14 -11.91 11.35 14.58
N PRO A 15 -12.62 10.21 14.71
CA PRO A 15 -12.02 8.88 14.53
C PRO A 15 -11.48 8.64 13.12
N LEU A 16 -12.16 9.15 12.09
CA LEU A 16 -11.71 9.03 10.71
C LEU A 16 -10.41 9.80 10.48
N MET A 17 -10.35 11.05 10.93
CA MET A 17 -9.14 11.88 10.81
C MET A 17 -7.98 11.30 11.60
N ALA A 18 -8.23 10.81 12.83
CA ALA A 18 -7.21 10.12 13.62
C ALA A 18 -6.62 8.91 12.86
N THR A 19 -7.47 8.11 12.19
CA THR A 19 -7.02 6.97 11.36
C THR A 19 -6.16 7.42 10.18
N ILE A 20 -6.58 8.46 9.46
CA ILE A 20 -5.86 8.99 8.30
C ILE A 20 -4.49 9.54 8.72
N TYR A 21 -4.41 10.31 9.81
CA TYR A 21 -3.19 10.94 10.31
C TYR A 21 -2.23 9.95 10.97
N ALA A 22 -2.75 8.85 11.53
CA ALA A 22 -1.91 7.79 12.10
C ALA A 22 -1.13 6.99 11.04
N ARG A 23 -1.62 6.91 9.79
CA ARG A 23 -1.02 6.08 8.73
C ARG A 23 0.44 6.42 8.47
N ARG A 24 1.30 5.40 8.47
CA ARG A 24 2.72 5.49 8.12
C ARG A 24 3.05 4.62 6.91
N SER A 25 4.10 4.98 6.17
CA SER A 25 4.63 4.14 5.10
C SER A 25 5.59 3.11 5.70
N ILE A 26 5.03 1.95 6.05
CA ILE A 26 5.76 0.83 6.64
C ILE A 26 6.59 0.12 5.56
N ARG A 27 7.82 -0.31 5.90
CA ARG A 27 8.76 -0.95 4.96
C ARG A 27 9.27 -2.32 5.46
N ARG A 28 8.75 -2.80 6.58
CA ARG A 28 9.04 -4.10 7.18
C ARG A 28 7.72 -4.67 7.71
N TYR A 29 7.41 -5.88 7.29
CA TYR A 29 6.17 -6.58 7.63
C TYR A 29 6.53 -7.89 8.33
N THR A 30 5.60 -8.40 9.14
CA THR A 30 5.66 -9.76 9.67
C THR A 30 5.31 -10.75 8.56
N ASP A 31 5.58 -12.04 8.80
CA ASP A 31 5.15 -13.13 7.90
C ASP A 31 3.68 -13.54 8.12
N GLU A 32 2.95 -12.82 8.98
CA GLU A 32 1.56 -13.08 9.28
C GLU A 32 0.68 -12.81 8.04
N ARG A 33 -0.15 -13.78 7.68
CA ARG A 33 -1.08 -13.62 6.56
C ARG A 33 -2.26 -12.75 6.98
N VAL A 34 -2.57 -11.76 6.15
CA VAL A 34 -3.79 -10.97 6.28
C VAL A 34 -4.98 -11.83 5.80
N PRO A 35 -6.09 -11.91 6.57
CA PRO A 35 -7.28 -12.62 6.14
C PRO A 35 -7.85 -12.07 4.83
N ARG A 36 -8.36 -12.96 3.96
CA ARG A 36 -8.79 -12.60 2.61
C ARG A 36 -9.95 -11.61 2.63
N GLU A 37 -10.89 -11.79 3.53
CA GLU A 37 -12.05 -10.94 3.76
C GLU A 37 -11.66 -9.49 4.05
N VAL A 38 -10.56 -9.27 4.77
CA VAL A 38 -10.03 -7.93 5.04
C VAL A 38 -9.53 -7.29 3.74
N VAL A 39 -8.75 -8.04 2.94
CA VAL A 39 -8.26 -7.56 1.65
C VAL A 39 -9.41 -7.23 0.71
N THR A 40 -10.43 -8.10 0.62
CA THR A 40 -11.60 -7.88 -0.21
C THR A 40 -12.41 -6.66 0.23
N ALA A 41 -12.63 -6.46 1.53
CA ALA A 41 -13.33 -5.29 2.05
C ALA A 41 -12.60 -3.98 1.71
N LEU A 42 -11.27 -3.97 1.79
CA LEU A 42 -10.45 -2.80 1.43
C LEU A 42 -10.50 -2.50 -0.07
N LEU A 43 -10.44 -3.52 -0.92
CA LEU A 43 -10.56 -3.34 -2.37
C LEU A 43 -11.95 -2.84 -2.77
N ASP A 44 -13.00 -3.38 -2.15
CA ASP A 44 -14.38 -2.92 -2.34
C ASP A 44 -14.51 -1.43 -1.94
N ALA A 45 -13.89 -1.00 -0.83
CA ALA A 45 -13.82 0.41 -0.47
C ALA A 45 -13.04 1.24 -1.52
N ALA A 46 -11.92 0.74 -2.02
CA ALA A 46 -11.07 1.45 -2.97
C ALA A 46 -11.76 1.73 -4.31
N ILE A 47 -12.57 0.79 -4.83
CA ILE A 47 -13.29 0.97 -6.11
C ILE A 47 -14.40 2.02 -6.05
N ARG A 48 -14.75 2.52 -4.86
CA ARG A 48 -15.73 3.61 -4.69
C ARG A 48 -15.14 4.99 -4.97
N ALA A 49 -13.84 5.09 -5.25
CA ALA A 49 -13.24 6.33 -5.72
C ALA A 49 -13.99 6.86 -6.95
N PRO A 50 -14.12 8.18 -7.14
CA PRO A 50 -14.71 8.71 -8.35
C PRO A 50 -13.80 8.46 -9.56
N SER A 51 -14.41 8.21 -10.72
CA SER A 51 -13.69 8.12 -12.00
C SER A 51 -14.45 8.82 -13.10
N ALA A 52 -13.73 9.36 -14.08
CA ALA A 52 -14.33 10.06 -15.23
C ALA A 52 -15.30 9.13 -15.97
N HIS A 53 -16.56 9.54 -16.06
CA HIS A 53 -17.67 8.75 -16.60
C HIS A 53 -17.83 7.37 -15.93
N ASN A 54 -17.48 7.24 -14.65
CA ASN A 54 -17.50 5.99 -13.90
C ASN A 54 -16.75 4.84 -14.62
N ARG A 55 -15.65 5.14 -15.30
CA ARG A 55 -14.90 4.14 -16.08
C ARG A 55 -14.22 3.07 -15.24
N GLN A 56 -14.03 3.31 -13.94
CA GLN A 56 -13.38 2.39 -13.01
C GLN A 56 -12.08 1.77 -13.57
N PRO A 57 -11.09 2.60 -13.99
CA PRO A 57 -9.91 2.14 -14.72
C PRO A 57 -8.88 1.40 -13.83
N TRP A 58 -9.22 1.11 -12.58
CA TRP A 58 -8.38 0.36 -11.66
C TRP A 58 -8.43 -1.14 -11.94
N ARG A 59 -7.26 -1.78 -11.83
CA ARG A 59 -7.10 -3.22 -11.77
C ARG A 59 -6.21 -3.52 -10.57
N PHE A 60 -6.63 -4.47 -9.75
CA PHE A 60 -5.89 -4.91 -8.58
C PHE A 60 -5.43 -6.34 -8.81
N ALA A 61 -4.13 -6.60 -8.67
CA ALA A 61 -3.56 -7.94 -8.67
C ALA A 61 -3.16 -8.29 -7.24
N VAL A 62 -3.83 -9.29 -6.65
CA VAL A 62 -3.52 -9.80 -5.32
C VAL A 62 -2.59 -11.00 -5.46
N ILE A 63 -1.37 -10.90 -4.93
CA ILE A 63 -0.35 -11.94 -5.03
C ILE A 63 -0.09 -12.51 -3.64
N GLU A 64 -0.57 -13.74 -3.39
CA GLU A 64 -0.40 -14.45 -2.12
C GLU A 64 0.73 -15.49 -2.12
N ASP A 65 1.19 -15.90 -3.31
CA ASP A 65 2.28 -16.86 -3.47
C ASP A 65 3.62 -16.20 -3.16
N ASP A 66 4.38 -16.81 -2.25
CA ASP A 66 5.64 -16.25 -1.77
C ASP A 66 6.73 -16.30 -2.83
N ALA A 67 6.72 -17.31 -3.71
CA ALA A 67 7.68 -17.38 -4.80
C ALA A 67 7.43 -16.26 -5.81
N MET A 68 6.17 -16.02 -6.19
CA MET A 68 5.79 -14.93 -7.07
C MET A 68 6.12 -13.55 -6.47
N LYS A 69 5.87 -13.34 -5.17
CA LYS A 69 6.28 -12.10 -4.48
C LYS A 69 7.79 -11.88 -4.57
N ARG A 70 8.60 -12.92 -4.35
CA ARG A 70 10.07 -12.83 -4.46
C ARG A 70 10.51 -12.50 -5.88
N THR A 71 9.93 -13.16 -6.88
CA THR A 71 10.21 -12.89 -8.31
C THR A 71 9.90 -11.43 -8.67
N LEU A 72 8.71 -10.94 -8.28
CA LEU A 72 8.31 -9.56 -8.54
C LEU A 72 9.25 -8.56 -7.84
N ALA A 73 9.57 -8.78 -6.55
CA ALA A 73 10.47 -7.91 -5.79
C ALA A 73 11.87 -7.85 -6.40
N ALA A 74 12.40 -8.98 -6.88
CA ALA A 74 13.69 -9.03 -7.56
C ALA A 74 13.66 -8.22 -8.87
N ALA A 75 12.64 -8.41 -9.71
CA ALA A 75 12.50 -7.68 -10.97
C ALA A 75 12.35 -6.16 -10.75
N MET A 76 11.55 -5.74 -9.77
CA MET A 76 11.41 -4.34 -9.38
C MET A 76 12.72 -3.76 -8.85
N GLY A 77 13.44 -4.52 -8.02
CA GLY A 77 14.73 -4.11 -7.47
C GLY A 77 15.84 -3.97 -8.52
N GLU A 78 15.80 -4.77 -9.58
CA GLU A 78 16.70 -4.63 -10.73
C GLU A 78 16.38 -3.37 -11.53
N ARG A 79 15.11 -3.15 -11.88
CA ARG A 79 14.67 -1.94 -12.60
C ARG A 79 15.05 -0.67 -11.82
N LEU A 80 14.79 -0.65 -10.51
CA LEU A 80 15.13 0.49 -9.65
C LEU A 80 16.62 0.81 -9.68
N ARG A 81 17.51 -0.20 -9.71
CA ARG A 81 18.96 0.03 -9.79
C ARG A 81 19.37 0.69 -11.10
N VAL A 82 18.76 0.26 -12.21
CA VAL A 82 18.99 0.87 -13.53
C VAL A 82 18.57 2.34 -13.52
N ASP A 83 17.39 2.64 -12.97
CA ASP A 83 16.86 4.00 -12.92
C ASP A 83 17.72 4.90 -12.02
N LEU A 84 18.11 4.43 -10.83
CA LEU A 84 19.00 5.18 -9.94
C LEU A 84 20.38 5.44 -10.56
N ALA A 85 20.95 4.47 -11.27
CA ALA A 85 22.21 4.65 -11.97
C ALA A 85 22.10 5.72 -13.07
N ARG A 86 20.96 5.75 -13.79
CA ARG A 86 20.65 6.79 -14.77
C ARG A 86 20.53 8.17 -14.13
N ASP A 87 19.99 8.24 -12.92
CA ASP A 87 19.87 9.48 -12.14
C ASP A 87 21.20 9.93 -11.49
N GLY A 88 22.31 9.25 -11.80
CA GLY A 88 23.64 9.61 -11.30
C GLY A 88 23.89 9.21 -9.85
N VAL A 89 23.03 8.37 -9.26
CA VAL A 89 23.21 7.86 -7.89
C VAL A 89 24.46 6.98 -7.85
N PRO A 90 25.44 7.25 -6.96
CA PRO A 90 26.69 6.52 -6.91
C PRO A 90 26.49 5.02 -6.67
N LYS A 91 27.21 4.15 -7.39
CA LYS A 91 27.07 2.69 -7.26
C LYS A 91 27.24 2.16 -5.83
N ARG A 92 28.01 2.86 -4.97
CA ARG A 92 28.16 2.53 -3.54
C ARG A 92 26.86 2.64 -2.74
N SER A 93 25.96 3.55 -3.11
CA SER A 93 24.65 3.69 -2.46
C SER A 93 23.61 2.74 -3.05
N LEU A 94 23.84 2.21 -4.25
CA LEU A 94 23.02 1.15 -4.86
C LEU A 94 23.25 -0.24 -4.25
N MET A 95 24.31 -0.41 -3.46
CA MET A 95 24.54 -1.61 -2.66
C MET A 95 23.64 -1.58 -1.44
N LEU A 96 22.51 -2.29 -1.51
CA LEU A 96 21.70 -2.59 -0.33
C LEU A 96 22.56 -3.37 0.66
N THR A 97 22.68 -2.88 1.89
CA THR A 97 23.15 -3.74 2.99
C THR A 97 22.16 -4.90 3.16
N PRO A 98 22.57 -6.04 3.75
CA PRO A 98 21.69 -7.19 3.98
C PRO A 98 20.36 -6.85 4.69
N ALA A 99 20.31 -5.72 5.40
CA ALA A 99 19.15 -5.18 6.10
C ALA A 99 18.22 -4.28 5.25
N GLY A 100 18.43 -4.19 3.93
CA GLY A 100 17.60 -3.39 3.01
C GLY A 100 17.72 -1.87 3.19
N ARG A 101 18.85 -1.38 3.71
CA ARG A 101 19.12 0.06 3.89
C ARG A 101 19.99 0.56 2.73
N MET A 102 19.63 1.70 2.13
CA MET A 102 20.61 2.50 1.39
C MET A 102 21.54 3.16 2.43
N PRO A 103 22.86 3.19 2.20
CA PRO A 103 23.75 3.98 3.04
C PRO A 103 23.42 5.47 2.88
N ALA A 104 23.64 6.22 3.97
CA ALA A 104 23.46 7.68 4.03
C ALA A 104 24.38 8.42 3.06
#